data_AF-A0A3P3Y983-F1
#
_entry.id   AF-A0A3P3Y983-F1
#
_cell.length_a   1.000
_cell.length_b   1.000
_cell.length_c   1.000
_cell.angle_alpha   90.00
_cell.angle_beta   90.00
_cell.angle_gamma   90.00
#
_symmetry.space_group_name_H-M   'P 1'
#
loop_
_entity.id
_entity.type
_entity.pdbx_description
1 polymer ?
#
loop_
_entity_poly.entity_id
_entity_poly.type
_entity_poly.pdbx_seq_one_letter_code
_entity_poly.pdbx_strand_id
1 'polypeptide(L)'
;MFRWLSRRAGVGTRRWLSGSGRASMEFDVVVVGAGPAGLSTAIRLKQRNPDVNVCVVEKAAEVGDHILSGNVFDPKALNELFPDWRDRGAPLDTPVATDRFKYLVNEKTAIPCPIPPSLHNEGCYIISLGSLVRWLGDQAVELGVEIFPGFAASEVLYKDDQVIGIATADLGIGKNGQKKDTYQEGVELHASQTVFAEGARGSLTELIIGKYNLRNKCDPPSYSIGFKELWQVKPEVHRPGLVTHTMGWPLPNSVYDYANPYLNPYEEFQRFKHHASISPVLEGATPVAYGARAISTGGFQSIPRLSGTHTAMKSGILAADAIIEQSAKDNSLAGADISSYETALRNSWIASELKTVRNVKPSFKFGTVAGILYSGLETIILRGHEPWTFHNSKQDAECTGAADKFTPPAPFRPDGRISFDLLSNLARSGVNHQEDQPCHLRLRAGVSDDFPVKTSLGVYAGPEQRFCPAKVYEFVDDGAGGQRLQINAQNCVHCKTCDIKTPSRYIQWTSPEGGGGPAYPNM
;
A
#
# COMPACT_ATOMS: atom_id res chain seq x y z
N MET A 1 -11.26 32.73 23.37
CA MET A 1 -9.93 32.94 24.00
C MET A 1 -8.84 32.69 22.95
N PHE A 2 -8.91 33.42 21.83
CA PHE A 2 -8.03 33.28 20.67
C PHE A 2 -7.38 34.64 20.42
N ARG A 3 -6.10 34.79 20.77
CA ARG A 3 -5.29 35.94 20.39
C ARG A 3 -3.83 35.62 20.67
N TRP A 4 -3.16 34.94 19.73
CA TRP A 4 -1.70 34.96 19.64
C TRP A 4 -1.25 34.53 18.25
N LEU A 5 -1.32 35.46 17.29
CA LEU A 5 -0.61 35.39 16.02
C LEU A 5 -0.26 36.81 15.60
N SER A 6 0.96 37.26 15.90
CA SER A 6 1.70 38.12 14.97
C SER A 6 3.19 38.16 15.35
N ARG A 7 4.02 38.03 14.31
CA ARG A 7 5.43 38.39 14.21
C ARG A 7 6.46 37.32 14.62
N ARG A 8 6.82 36.49 13.64
CA ARG A 8 8.24 36.29 13.31
C ARG A 8 8.42 36.48 11.80
N ALA A 9 9.44 37.25 11.45
CA ALA A 9 9.83 37.57 10.09
C ALA A 9 10.97 36.63 9.67
N GLY A 10 10.88 36.06 8.48
CA GLY A 10 11.96 35.29 7.86
C GLY A 10 11.42 34.28 6.84
N VAL A 11 11.85 34.42 5.59
CA VAL A 11 11.45 33.66 4.37
C VAL A 11 10.12 34.13 3.76
N GLY A 12 10.18 34.57 2.50
CA GLY A 12 9.06 35.19 1.79
C GLY A 12 7.94 34.20 1.44
N THR A 13 6.91 34.12 2.29
CA THR A 13 5.65 33.42 2.00
C THR A 13 4.81 34.24 1.02
N ARG A 14 4.60 33.73 -0.20
CA ARG A 14 3.56 34.27 -1.09
C ARG A 14 2.21 33.89 -0.49
N ARG A 15 1.42 34.89 -0.11
CA ARG A 15 0.03 34.70 0.31
C ARG A 15 -0.80 34.26 -0.88
N TRP A 16 -1.28 33.02 -0.87
CA TRP A 16 -2.13 32.49 -1.93
C TRP A 16 -3.58 32.90 -1.67
N LEU A 17 -4.17 33.72 -2.57
CA LEU A 17 -5.61 34.02 -2.53
C LEU A 17 -6.36 32.83 -3.16
N SER A 18 -7.13 32.09 -2.35
CA SER A 18 -7.96 30.98 -2.84
C SER A 18 -9.03 31.49 -3.81
N GLY A 19 -9.11 30.90 -5.00
CA GLY A 19 -10.20 31.16 -5.96
C GLY A 19 -11.51 30.43 -5.60
N SER A 20 -11.47 29.48 -4.65
CA SER A 20 -12.56 28.55 -4.30
C SER A 20 -13.43 29.00 -3.12
N GLY A 21 -12.95 29.92 -2.28
CA GLY A 21 -13.63 30.32 -1.03
C GLY A 21 -13.40 29.40 0.17
N ARG A 22 -12.68 28.28 0.00
CA ARG A 22 -12.29 27.35 1.07
C ARG A 22 -11.35 28.00 2.09
N ALA A 23 -11.40 27.53 3.33
CA ALA A 23 -10.37 27.85 4.29
C ALA A 23 -9.02 27.31 3.81
N SER A 24 -7.95 28.10 3.91
CA SER A 24 -6.62 27.70 3.50
C SER A 24 -5.60 27.81 4.63
N MET A 25 -4.61 26.94 4.60
CA MET A 25 -3.44 26.94 5.47
C MET A 25 -2.18 26.90 4.61
N GLU A 26 -1.12 27.59 5.03
CA GLU A 26 0.15 27.64 4.32
C GLU A 26 1.23 26.88 5.09
N PHE A 27 1.94 26.01 4.38
CA PHE A 27 3.07 25.26 4.89
C PHE A 27 4.26 25.40 3.93
N ASP A 28 5.46 25.07 4.41
CA ASP A 28 6.61 24.97 3.53
C ASP A 28 6.55 23.66 2.74
N VAL A 29 6.22 22.56 3.43
CA VAL A 29 6.08 21.23 2.83
C VAL A 29 4.80 20.56 3.33
N VAL A 30 4.00 20.04 2.41
CA VAL A 30 2.89 19.13 2.71
C VAL A 30 3.27 17.72 2.28
N VAL A 31 3.08 16.74 3.16
CA VAL A 31 3.30 15.32 2.91
C VAL A 31 1.97 14.58 2.97
N VAL A 32 1.63 13.87 1.90
CA VAL A 32 0.37 13.13 1.77
C VAL A 32 0.60 11.67 2.13
N GLY A 33 0.21 11.27 3.35
CA GLY A 33 0.30 9.91 3.89
C GLY A 33 1.32 9.77 5.01
N ALA A 34 0.87 9.33 6.19
CA ALA A 34 1.72 9.08 7.37
C ALA A 34 2.25 7.64 7.39
N GLY A 35 2.68 7.13 6.23
CA GLY A 35 3.39 5.86 6.14
C GLY A 35 4.89 6.01 6.42
N PRO A 36 5.68 4.92 6.38
CA PRO A 36 7.11 4.94 6.63
C PRO A 36 7.88 5.94 5.75
N ALA A 37 7.50 6.07 4.47
CA ALA A 37 8.11 7.06 3.57
C ALA A 37 7.78 8.49 3.99
N GLY A 38 6.49 8.81 4.18
CA GLY A 38 6.04 10.17 4.50
C GLY A 38 6.58 10.67 5.84
N LEU A 39 6.53 9.83 6.88
CA LEU A 39 7.10 10.18 8.18
C LEU A 39 8.62 10.32 8.11
N SER A 40 9.33 9.45 7.38
CA SER A 40 10.78 9.61 7.20
C SER A 40 11.13 10.92 6.50
N THR A 41 10.35 11.33 5.49
CA THR A 41 10.50 12.65 4.85
C THR A 41 10.30 13.77 5.86
N ALA A 42 9.20 13.77 6.60
CA ALA A 42 8.84 14.84 7.53
C ALA A 42 9.86 14.99 8.68
N ILE A 43 10.28 13.87 9.27
CA ILE A 43 11.33 13.81 10.29
C ILE A 43 12.63 14.37 9.72
N ARG A 44 13.05 13.89 8.54
CA ARG A 44 14.33 14.30 7.96
C ARG A 44 14.35 15.79 7.60
N LEU A 45 13.23 16.34 7.13
CA LEU A 45 13.10 17.79 6.90
C LEU A 45 13.37 18.57 8.17
N LYS A 46 12.72 18.21 9.29
CA LYS A 46 12.93 18.87 10.59
C LYS A 46 14.33 18.67 11.16
N GLN A 47 14.94 17.49 10.97
CA GLN A 47 16.33 17.25 11.38
C GLN A 47 17.33 18.13 10.61
N ARG A 48 17.07 18.39 9.32
CA ARG A 48 17.95 19.20 8.46
C ARG A 48 17.71 20.70 8.62
N ASN A 49 16.47 21.10 8.87
CA ASN A 49 16.08 22.48 9.11
C ASN A 49 14.89 22.53 10.09
N PRO A 50 15.10 22.83 11.38
CA PRO A 50 14.02 22.88 12.38
C PRO A 50 12.91 23.90 12.08
N ASP A 51 13.24 24.97 11.35
CA ASP A 51 12.33 26.09 11.06
C ASP A 51 11.36 25.81 9.90
N VAL A 52 11.56 24.72 9.13
CA VAL A 52 10.66 24.37 8.01
C VAL A 52 9.30 23.93 8.54
N ASN A 53 8.21 24.54 8.06
CA ASN A 53 6.85 24.19 8.47
C ASN A 53 6.36 22.98 7.67
N VAL A 54 6.24 21.84 8.34
CA VAL A 54 5.87 20.56 7.71
C VAL A 54 4.51 20.10 8.20
N CYS A 55 3.63 19.83 7.25
CA CYS A 55 2.33 19.22 7.48
C CYS A 55 2.31 17.80 6.90
N VAL A 56 1.79 16.84 7.67
CA VAL A 56 1.52 15.48 7.21
C VAL A 56 0.02 15.22 7.34
N VAL A 57 -0.63 14.88 6.23
CA VAL A 57 -2.04 14.46 6.24
C VAL A 57 -2.15 12.95 6.14
N GLU A 58 -3.03 12.35 6.94
CA GLU A 58 -3.30 10.92 6.93
C GLU A 58 -4.80 10.66 6.97
N LYS A 59 -5.26 9.73 6.13
CA LYS A 59 -6.67 9.36 6.04
C LYS A 59 -7.12 8.56 7.26
N ALA A 60 -6.26 7.70 7.80
CA ALA A 60 -6.53 6.88 8.97
C ALA A 60 -6.95 7.74 10.18
N ALA A 61 -7.88 7.24 10.99
CA ALA A 61 -8.36 7.94 12.19
C ALA A 61 -7.21 8.25 13.15
N GLU A 62 -6.26 7.32 13.28
CA GLU A 62 -4.98 7.52 13.94
C GLU A 62 -3.82 7.08 13.05
N VAL A 63 -2.64 7.64 13.30
CA VAL A 63 -1.40 7.20 12.63
C VAL A 63 -1.19 5.71 12.89
N GLY A 64 -0.96 4.93 11.82
CA GLY A 64 -0.73 3.49 11.92
C GLY A 64 -1.95 2.60 11.65
N ASP A 65 -3.18 3.09 11.74
CA ASP A 65 -4.37 2.22 11.64
C ASP A 65 -4.60 1.64 10.24
N HIS A 66 -4.11 2.32 9.20
CA HIS A 66 -4.18 1.85 7.81
C HIS A 66 -2.92 1.09 7.34
N ILE A 67 -1.96 0.86 8.24
CA ILE A 67 -0.71 0.18 7.96
C ILE A 67 -0.92 -1.33 8.03
N LEU A 68 -0.46 -2.03 6.99
CA LEU A 68 -0.50 -3.48 6.95
C LEU A 68 0.76 -4.04 6.29
N SER A 69 1.47 -4.92 7.01
CA SER A 69 2.64 -5.63 6.49
C SER A 69 2.95 -6.90 7.29
N GLY A 70 3.43 -7.96 6.66
CA GLY A 70 4.03 -9.10 7.38
C GLY A 70 5.39 -8.78 8.03
N ASN A 71 6.00 -7.67 7.59
CA ASN A 71 7.27 -7.05 7.96
C ASN A 71 8.38 -7.90 8.60
N VAL A 72 9.32 -8.31 7.73
CA VAL A 72 10.71 -8.51 8.11
C VAL A 72 11.48 -7.23 7.74
N PHE A 73 11.85 -6.48 8.78
CA PHE A 73 12.36 -5.12 8.68
C PHE A 73 13.88 -5.07 8.59
N ASP A 74 14.40 -4.49 7.52
CA ASP A 74 15.82 -4.14 7.39
C ASP A 74 16.05 -2.75 8.04
N PRO A 75 16.83 -2.64 9.12
CA PRO A 75 17.00 -1.39 9.85
C PRO A 75 17.91 -0.37 9.14
N LYS A 76 18.50 -0.65 7.97
CA LYS A 76 19.44 0.26 7.27
C LYS A 76 18.95 1.71 7.22
N ALA A 77 17.75 1.95 6.71
CA ALA A 77 17.22 3.30 6.58
C ALA A 77 16.86 3.93 7.94
N LEU A 78 16.44 3.11 8.92
CA LEU A 78 16.19 3.59 10.27
C LEU A 78 17.50 3.97 10.97
N ASN A 79 18.59 3.23 10.77
CA ASN A 79 19.92 3.58 11.27
C ASN A 79 20.41 4.92 10.68
N GLU A 80 20.04 5.24 9.44
CA GLU A 80 20.35 6.54 8.84
C GLU A 80 19.48 7.68 9.41
N LEU A 81 18.20 7.41 9.69
CA LEU A 81 17.26 8.41 10.19
C LEU A 81 17.42 8.69 11.70
N PHE A 82 17.62 7.64 12.49
CA PHE A 82 17.80 7.66 13.94
C PHE A 82 18.87 6.65 14.35
N PRO A 83 20.16 7.00 14.32
CA PRO A 83 21.22 6.09 14.77
C PRO A 83 21.03 5.57 16.21
N ASP A 84 20.32 6.33 17.03
CA ASP A 84 19.98 6.11 18.45
C ASP A 84 18.57 5.51 18.65
N TRP A 85 17.95 4.92 17.62
CA TRP A 85 16.57 4.40 17.69
C TRP A 85 16.33 3.40 18.84
N ARG A 86 17.37 2.68 19.28
CA ARG A 86 17.29 1.75 20.41
C ARG A 86 17.05 2.47 21.72
N ASP A 87 17.81 3.53 21.96
CA ASP A 87 17.73 4.33 23.19
C ASP A 87 16.42 5.13 23.22
N ARG A 88 15.86 5.44 22.04
CA ARG A 88 14.54 6.04 21.85
C ARG A 88 13.36 5.06 21.96
N GLY A 89 13.63 3.77 22.19
CA GLY A 89 12.58 2.76 22.38
C GLY A 89 11.80 2.40 21.12
N ALA A 90 12.42 2.41 19.93
CA ALA A 90 11.74 1.93 18.73
C ALA A 90 11.36 0.44 18.86
N PRO A 91 10.17 0.02 18.38
CA PRO A 91 9.59 -1.30 18.66
C PRO A 91 10.20 -2.43 17.79
N LEU A 92 11.51 -2.66 17.94
CA LEU A 92 12.30 -3.65 17.19
C LEU A 92 12.88 -4.71 18.16
N ASP A 93 12.00 -5.47 18.79
CA ASP A 93 12.38 -6.38 19.89
C ASP A 93 12.79 -7.79 19.44
N THR A 94 12.34 -8.21 18.26
CA THR A 94 12.53 -9.60 17.79
C THR A 94 13.49 -9.66 16.61
N PRO A 95 14.80 -9.85 16.83
CA PRO A 95 15.74 -10.11 15.74
C PRO A 95 15.38 -11.42 15.04
N VAL A 96 15.58 -11.48 13.72
CA VAL A 96 15.43 -12.73 12.98
C VAL A 96 16.55 -13.69 13.40
N ALA A 97 16.17 -14.89 13.80
CA ALA A 97 17.07 -15.93 14.28
C ALA A 97 17.17 -17.09 13.29
N THR A 98 16.11 -17.38 12.53
CA THR A 98 16.09 -18.52 11.61
C THR A 98 15.19 -18.23 10.43
N ASP A 99 15.72 -18.39 9.22
CA ASP A 99 14.94 -18.39 8.00
C ASP A 99 14.62 -19.82 7.56
N ARG A 100 13.44 -20.03 6.98
CA ARG A 100 13.04 -21.29 6.34
C ARG A 100 12.33 -21.02 5.03
N PHE A 101 12.66 -21.81 4.01
CA PHE A 101 11.97 -21.80 2.73
C PHE A 101 11.47 -23.22 2.40
N LYS A 102 10.21 -23.34 1.99
CA LYS A 102 9.60 -24.63 1.60
C LYS A 102 8.82 -24.50 0.31
N TYR A 103 8.92 -25.50 -0.56
CA TYR A 103 8.01 -25.66 -1.69
C TYR A 103 6.89 -26.64 -1.31
N LEU A 104 5.63 -26.22 -1.42
CA LEU A 104 4.45 -27.01 -1.11
C LEU A 104 3.99 -27.70 -2.40
N VAL A 105 4.09 -29.02 -2.43
CA VAL A 105 3.76 -29.83 -3.61
C VAL A 105 2.25 -30.06 -3.70
N ASN A 106 1.63 -30.33 -2.56
CA ASN A 106 0.20 -30.55 -2.39
C ASN A 106 -0.17 -30.20 -0.93
N GLU A 107 -1.40 -30.46 -0.51
CA GLU A 107 -1.90 -30.17 0.85
C GLU A 107 -1.09 -30.82 1.99
N LYS A 108 -0.42 -31.94 1.74
CA LYS A 108 0.27 -32.73 2.77
C LYS A 108 1.79 -32.69 2.67
N THR A 109 2.33 -32.40 1.48
CA THR A 109 3.76 -32.56 1.18
C THR A 109 4.43 -31.21 0.99
N ALA A 110 5.41 -30.92 1.85
CA ALA A 110 6.34 -29.81 1.69
C ALA A 110 7.77 -30.31 1.51
N ILE A 111 8.50 -29.69 0.59
CA ILE A 111 9.93 -29.93 0.35
C ILE A 111 10.71 -28.74 0.94
N PRO A 112 11.57 -28.93 1.94
CA PRO A 112 12.51 -27.89 2.36
C PRO A 112 13.44 -27.52 1.22
N CYS A 113 13.66 -26.23 1.01
CA CYS A 113 14.51 -25.71 -0.05
C CYS A 113 15.65 -24.87 0.53
N PRO A 114 16.85 -24.88 -0.09
CA PRO A 114 17.89 -23.93 0.23
C PRO A 114 17.36 -22.49 0.13
N ILE A 115 17.80 -21.64 1.04
CA ILE A 115 17.35 -20.26 1.10
C ILE A 115 18.23 -19.46 0.14
N PRO A 116 17.65 -18.76 -0.84
CA PRO A 116 18.42 -17.92 -1.74
C PRO A 116 19.00 -16.73 -0.96
N PRO A 117 20.19 -16.21 -1.32
CA PRO A 117 20.82 -15.09 -0.61
C PRO A 117 19.93 -13.85 -0.46
N SER A 118 19.04 -13.61 -1.43
CA SER A 118 18.08 -12.50 -1.44
C SER A 118 16.94 -12.64 -0.41
N LEU A 119 16.79 -13.81 0.21
CA LEU A 119 15.85 -14.08 1.31
C LEU A 119 16.54 -14.23 2.68
N HIS A 120 17.87 -14.06 2.76
CA HIS A 120 18.55 -14.02 4.05
C HIS A 120 18.17 -12.77 4.82
N ASN A 121 17.77 -12.94 6.08
CA ASN A 121 17.29 -11.87 6.95
C ASN A 121 18.24 -11.59 8.13
N GLU A 122 19.54 -11.88 7.96
CA GLU A 122 20.55 -11.53 8.96
C GLU A 122 20.55 -10.00 9.21
N GLY A 123 20.49 -9.61 10.48
CA GLY A 123 20.41 -8.22 10.89
C GLY A 123 19.02 -7.58 10.77
N CYS A 124 18.02 -8.31 10.25
CA CYS A 124 16.63 -7.86 10.19
C CYS A 124 15.85 -8.16 11.48
N TYR A 125 14.69 -7.53 11.63
CA TYR A 125 13.78 -7.68 12.77
C TYR A 125 12.39 -8.09 12.31
N ILE A 126 11.70 -8.94 13.07
CA ILE A 126 10.27 -9.22 12.91
C ILE A 126 9.52 -8.15 13.71
N ILE A 127 8.71 -7.33 13.04
CA ILE A 127 8.03 -6.20 13.69
C ILE A 127 6.55 -6.09 13.31
N SER A 128 5.81 -5.36 14.14
CA SER A 128 4.56 -4.72 13.73
C SER A 128 4.90 -3.40 13.02
N LEU A 129 4.57 -3.29 11.72
CA LEU A 129 4.83 -2.04 11.01
C LEU A 129 3.92 -0.92 11.49
N GLY A 130 2.66 -1.23 11.85
CA GLY A 130 1.77 -0.25 12.47
C GLY A 130 2.35 0.35 13.76
N SER A 131 3.02 -0.48 14.59
CA SER A 131 3.68 -0.01 15.82
C SER A 131 4.88 0.89 15.52
N LEU A 132 5.73 0.52 14.55
CA LEU A 132 6.86 1.36 14.13
C LEU A 132 6.37 2.69 13.54
N VAL A 133 5.29 2.69 12.77
CA VAL A 133 4.72 3.91 12.18
C VAL A 133 4.13 4.84 13.25
N ARG A 134 3.47 4.29 14.29
CA ARG A 134 3.04 5.09 15.45
C ARG A 134 4.23 5.74 16.15
N TRP A 135 5.27 4.95 16.45
CA TRP A 135 6.50 5.46 17.05
C TRP A 135 7.15 6.56 16.17
N LEU A 136 7.25 6.36 14.85
CA LEU A 136 7.73 7.40 13.93
C LEU A 136 6.85 8.67 13.97
N GLY A 137 5.53 8.50 14.12
CA GLY A 137 4.60 9.61 14.32
C GLY A 137 4.93 10.42 15.56
N ASP A 138 5.17 9.74 16.69
CA ASP A 138 5.57 10.38 17.95
C ASP A 138 6.89 11.15 17.79
N GLN A 139 7.89 10.53 17.14
CA GLN A 139 9.18 11.19 16.86
C GLN A 139 9.01 12.42 15.95
N ALA A 140 8.12 12.36 14.97
CA ALA A 140 7.84 13.48 14.07
C ALA A 140 7.17 14.65 14.83
N VAL A 141 6.19 14.36 15.69
CA VAL A 141 5.53 15.37 16.53
C VAL A 141 6.52 16.02 17.50
N GLU A 142 7.42 15.25 18.11
CA GLU A 142 8.49 15.76 18.99
C GLU A 142 9.40 16.77 18.26
N LEU A 143 9.65 16.55 16.97
CA LEU A 143 10.42 17.46 16.11
C LEU A 143 9.60 18.64 15.57
N GLY A 144 8.34 18.78 15.97
CA GLY A 144 7.45 19.87 15.58
C GLY A 144 6.82 19.72 14.20
N VAL A 145 6.67 18.48 13.70
CA VAL A 145 5.84 18.19 12.53
C VAL A 145 4.36 18.24 12.93
N GLU A 146 3.54 18.94 12.13
CA GLU A 146 2.09 18.95 12.31
C GLU A 146 1.48 17.74 11.58
N ILE A 147 0.92 16.79 12.32
CA ILE A 147 0.27 15.60 11.75
C ILE A 147 -1.24 15.69 11.93
N PHE A 148 -1.97 15.55 10.82
CA PHE A 148 -3.42 15.59 10.77
C PHE A 148 -3.98 14.21 10.38
N PRO A 149 -4.13 13.28 11.35
CA PRO A 149 -4.84 12.04 11.12
C PRO A 149 -6.35 12.31 10.97
N GLY A 150 -7.04 11.48 10.21
CA GLY A 150 -8.44 11.68 9.83
C GLY A 150 -8.65 12.72 8.71
N PHE A 151 -7.58 13.24 8.10
CA PHE A 151 -7.67 14.20 6.99
C PHE A 151 -7.21 13.53 5.69
N ALA A 152 -8.19 13.10 4.88
CA ALA A 152 -7.91 12.51 3.59
C ALA A 152 -7.69 13.61 2.53
N ALA A 153 -6.50 13.65 1.92
CA ALA A 153 -6.29 14.44 0.71
C ALA A 153 -7.14 13.86 -0.43
N SER A 154 -7.96 14.71 -1.06
CA SER A 154 -8.92 14.32 -2.11
C SER A 154 -8.67 15.00 -3.44
N GLU A 155 -7.96 16.12 -3.45
CA GLU A 155 -7.72 16.94 -4.64
C GLU A 155 -6.28 17.47 -4.65
N VAL A 156 -5.67 17.54 -5.83
CA VAL A 156 -4.37 18.18 -6.04
C VAL A 156 -4.61 19.59 -6.56
N LEU A 157 -4.03 20.58 -5.90
CA LEU A 157 -4.16 21.99 -6.27
C LEU A 157 -3.05 22.38 -7.23
N TYR A 158 -3.42 23.07 -8.32
CA TYR A 158 -2.50 23.49 -9.35
C TYR A 158 -2.55 24.99 -9.60
N LYS A 159 -1.40 25.56 -9.97
CA LYS A 159 -1.29 26.88 -10.57
C LYS A 159 -0.23 26.85 -11.67
N ASP A 160 -0.60 27.31 -12.87
CA ASP A 160 0.33 27.37 -14.01
C ASP A 160 1.07 26.04 -14.24
N ASP A 161 0.32 24.92 -14.17
CA ASP A 161 0.81 23.53 -14.22
C ASP A 161 1.77 23.10 -13.11
N GLN A 162 1.99 23.91 -12.08
CA GLN A 162 2.73 23.53 -10.86
C GLN A 162 1.78 23.08 -9.77
N VAL A 163 2.17 22.03 -9.03
CA VAL A 163 1.46 21.62 -7.82
C VAL A 163 1.72 22.67 -6.73
N ILE A 164 0.66 23.23 -6.16
CA ILE A 164 0.75 24.22 -5.08
C ILE A 164 0.21 23.70 -3.74
N GLY A 165 -0.20 22.43 -3.68
CA GLY A 165 -0.76 21.84 -2.48
C GLY A 165 -1.81 20.76 -2.76
N ILE A 166 -2.62 20.50 -1.73
CA ILE A 166 -3.77 19.59 -1.80
C ILE A 166 -4.99 20.23 -1.12
N ALA A 167 -6.18 19.69 -1.39
CA ALA A 167 -7.35 19.94 -0.56
C ALA A 167 -7.83 18.64 0.09
N THR A 168 -8.32 18.75 1.31
CA THR A 168 -8.95 17.64 2.03
C THR A 168 -10.36 17.40 1.53
N ALA A 169 -10.89 16.20 1.77
CA ALA A 169 -12.28 15.90 1.44
C ALA A 169 -13.27 16.80 2.21
N ASP A 170 -14.37 17.15 1.55
CA ASP A 170 -15.55 17.68 2.23
C ASP A 170 -16.15 16.61 3.15
N LEU A 171 -16.77 17.04 4.26
CA LEU A 171 -17.46 16.17 5.22
C LEU A 171 -18.96 16.46 5.22
N GLY A 172 -19.76 15.46 5.57
CA GLY A 172 -21.20 15.64 5.74
C GLY A 172 -21.92 15.75 4.39
N ILE A 173 -21.49 14.98 3.40
CA ILE A 173 -22.23 14.78 2.15
C ILE A 173 -23.00 13.46 2.28
N GLY A 174 -24.29 13.43 1.94
CA GLY A 174 -25.10 12.21 1.97
C GLY A 174 -24.84 11.28 0.78
N LYS A 175 -25.33 10.04 0.83
CA LYS A 175 -25.23 9.07 -0.29
C LYS A 175 -25.75 9.60 -1.62
N ASN A 176 -26.75 10.47 -1.57
CA ASN A 176 -27.39 11.11 -2.73
C ASN A 176 -26.59 12.33 -3.26
N GLY A 177 -25.45 12.66 -2.66
CA GLY A 177 -24.63 13.82 -3.02
C GLY A 177 -25.13 15.15 -2.44
N GLN A 178 -26.21 15.16 -1.66
CA GLN A 178 -26.71 16.37 -1.01
C GLN A 178 -25.89 16.70 0.25
N LYS A 179 -25.70 18.00 0.50
CA LYS A 179 -25.06 18.49 1.71
C LYS A 179 -26.00 18.28 2.90
N LYS A 180 -25.49 17.71 3.99
CA LYS A 180 -26.22 17.56 5.25
C LYS A 180 -26.14 18.84 6.08
N ASP A 181 -26.91 18.89 7.16
CA ASP A 181 -26.83 19.98 8.15
C ASP A 181 -25.46 20.05 8.84
N THR A 182 -24.71 18.94 8.84
CA THR A 182 -23.33 18.84 9.35
C THR A 182 -22.27 19.05 8.27
N TYR A 183 -22.63 19.57 7.09
CA TYR A 183 -21.69 19.77 6.00
C TYR A 183 -20.54 20.69 6.42
N GLN A 184 -19.32 20.25 6.16
CA GLN A 184 -18.12 21.05 6.34
C GLN A 184 -17.30 20.96 5.07
N GLU A 185 -16.91 22.12 4.55
CA GLU A 185 -16.05 22.18 3.38
C GLU A 185 -14.63 21.76 3.74
N GLY A 186 -13.97 21.07 2.82
CA GLY A 186 -12.57 20.70 2.94
C GLY A 186 -11.65 21.92 3.03
N VAL A 187 -10.46 21.69 3.57
CA VAL A 187 -9.43 22.72 3.77
C VAL A 187 -8.38 22.60 2.67
N GLU A 188 -7.94 23.73 2.14
CA GLU A 188 -6.80 23.80 1.23
C GLU A 188 -5.50 23.90 2.03
N LEU A 189 -4.55 23.01 1.74
CA LEU A 189 -3.21 23.04 2.31
C LEU A 189 -2.25 23.43 1.20
N HIS A 190 -1.84 24.70 1.20
CA HIS A 190 -0.91 25.24 0.21
C HIS A 190 0.53 25.03 0.68
N ALA A 191 1.40 24.60 -0.23
CA ALA A 191 2.79 24.34 0.08
C ALA A 191 3.73 24.72 -1.06
N SER A 192 4.96 25.09 -0.69
CA SER A 192 6.03 25.28 -1.66
C SER A 192 6.44 23.96 -2.31
N GLN A 193 6.39 22.86 -1.55
CA GLN A 193 6.64 21.50 -2.01
C GLN A 193 5.55 20.56 -1.48
N THR A 194 5.03 19.67 -2.34
CA THR A 194 4.09 18.62 -1.94
C THR A 194 4.67 17.25 -2.22
N VAL A 195 4.80 16.42 -1.18
CA VAL A 195 5.35 15.06 -1.28
C VAL A 195 4.21 14.04 -1.22
N PHE A 196 4.08 13.23 -2.26
CA PHE A 196 3.04 12.19 -2.34
C PHE A 196 3.58 10.85 -1.82
N ALA A 197 3.08 10.41 -0.66
CA ALA A 197 3.51 9.20 0.05
C ALA A 197 2.33 8.25 0.37
N GLU A 198 1.32 8.20 -0.50
CA GLU A 198 0.06 7.43 -0.33
C GLU A 198 0.24 5.89 -0.31
N GLY A 199 1.46 5.41 -0.60
CA GLY A 199 1.80 3.99 -0.67
C GLY A 199 1.39 3.32 -1.99
N ALA A 200 1.12 2.02 -1.94
CA ALA A 200 0.74 1.26 -3.13
C ALA A 200 -0.57 1.80 -3.73
N ARG A 201 -0.51 2.20 -5.02
CA ARG A 201 -1.63 2.73 -5.81
C ARG A 201 -2.33 3.92 -5.11
N GLY A 202 -1.58 5.01 -4.93
CA GLY A 202 -2.08 6.28 -4.42
C GLY A 202 -3.08 6.95 -5.37
N SER A 203 -4.21 7.42 -4.86
CA SER A 203 -5.27 8.00 -5.69
C SER A 203 -4.85 9.30 -6.36
N LEU A 204 -4.21 10.20 -5.60
CA LEU A 204 -3.73 11.47 -6.13
C LEU A 204 -2.47 11.29 -6.97
N THR A 205 -1.61 10.37 -6.55
CA THR A 205 -0.39 9.99 -7.27
C THR A 205 -0.70 9.51 -8.69
N GLU A 206 -1.76 8.71 -8.89
CA GLU A 206 -2.16 8.27 -10.24
C GLU A 206 -2.63 9.44 -11.13
N LEU A 207 -3.29 10.46 -10.56
CA LEU A 207 -3.68 11.67 -11.31
C LEU A 207 -2.45 12.46 -11.76
N ILE A 208 -1.47 12.60 -10.89
CA ILE A 208 -0.21 13.30 -11.17
C ILE A 208 0.61 12.55 -12.22
N ILE A 209 0.72 11.22 -12.07
CA ILE A 209 1.35 10.34 -13.05
C ILE A 209 0.73 10.55 -14.44
N GLY A 210 -0.61 10.60 -14.53
CA GLY A 210 -1.33 10.85 -15.76
C GLY A 210 -1.08 12.24 -16.33
N LYS A 211 -1.23 13.29 -15.51
CA LYS A 211 -1.10 14.70 -15.93
C LYS A 211 0.29 15.00 -16.50
N TYR A 212 1.35 14.52 -15.84
CA TYR A 212 2.74 14.80 -16.26
C TYR A 212 3.38 13.67 -17.08
N ASN A 213 2.62 12.64 -17.44
CA ASN A 213 3.10 11.50 -18.22
C ASN A 213 4.37 10.84 -17.62
N LEU A 214 4.38 10.64 -16.30
CA LEU A 214 5.57 10.19 -15.55
C LEU A 214 5.97 8.72 -15.80
N ARG A 215 5.22 8.01 -16.65
CA ARG A 215 5.42 6.59 -16.98
C ARG A 215 5.92 6.36 -18.40
N ASN A 216 6.21 7.41 -19.15
CA ASN A 216 6.61 7.31 -20.56
C ASN A 216 7.91 6.53 -20.81
N LYS A 217 8.74 6.31 -19.78
CA LYS A 217 10.04 5.62 -19.86
C LYS A 217 10.13 4.41 -18.93
N CYS A 218 9.01 3.82 -18.53
CA CYS A 218 9.00 2.61 -17.71
C CYS A 218 7.87 1.67 -18.07
N ASP A 219 8.04 0.40 -17.72
CA ASP A 219 7.01 -0.62 -17.84
C ASP A 219 5.77 -0.27 -16.97
N PRO A 220 4.59 -0.79 -17.31
CA PRO A 220 3.41 -0.67 -16.46
C PRO A 220 3.66 -1.25 -15.06
N PRO A 221 3.11 -0.63 -14.00
CA PRO A 221 3.26 -1.17 -12.66
C PRO A 221 2.52 -2.51 -12.54
N SER A 222 3.14 -3.44 -11.82
CA SER A 222 2.56 -4.72 -11.44
C SER A 222 2.39 -4.76 -9.92
N TYR A 223 1.36 -5.45 -9.47
CA TYR A 223 0.98 -5.54 -8.08
C TYR A 223 0.68 -6.99 -7.68
N SER A 224 0.54 -7.18 -6.37
CA SER A 224 -0.01 -8.39 -5.76
C SER A 224 -0.96 -7.99 -4.65
N ILE A 225 -1.77 -8.92 -4.18
CA ILE A 225 -2.62 -8.71 -3.01
C ILE A 225 -2.05 -9.51 -1.84
N GLY A 226 -1.75 -8.81 -0.74
CA GLY A 226 -1.37 -9.41 0.51
C GLY A 226 -2.57 -9.56 1.43
N PHE A 227 -2.71 -10.74 2.01
CA PHE A 227 -3.63 -11.01 3.13
C PHE A 227 -2.79 -11.24 4.38
N LYS A 228 -3.24 -10.70 5.50
CA LYS A 228 -2.58 -10.90 6.79
C LYS A 228 -3.62 -11.22 7.84
N GLU A 229 -3.27 -12.16 8.70
CA GLU A 229 -3.97 -12.43 9.96
C GLU A 229 -2.93 -12.40 11.09
N LEU A 230 -3.31 -11.87 12.26
CA LEU A 230 -2.55 -12.05 13.50
C LEU A 230 -3.17 -13.17 14.30
N TRP A 231 -2.32 -14.00 14.90
CA TRP A 231 -2.73 -15.19 15.63
C TRP A 231 -2.02 -15.28 16.98
N GLN A 232 -2.80 -15.52 18.04
CA GLN A 232 -2.27 -15.95 19.33
C GLN A 232 -2.12 -17.47 19.29
N VAL A 233 -0.89 -17.95 19.05
CA VAL A 233 -0.57 -19.38 19.01
C VAL A 233 -0.22 -19.91 20.40
N LYS A 234 -0.23 -21.24 20.55
CA LYS A 234 0.18 -21.87 21.81
C LYS A 234 1.69 -21.68 22.07
N PRO A 235 2.13 -21.48 23.32
CA PRO A 235 3.55 -21.26 23.63
C PRO A 235 4.48 -22.36 23.11
N GLU A 236 4.05 -23.62 23.12
CA GLU A 236 4.84 -24.78 22.72
C GLU A 236 5.18 -24.82 21.22
N VAL A 237 4.39 -24.16 20.36
CA VAL A 237 4.66 -24.04 18.92
C VAL A 237 5.30 -22.70 18.53
N HIS A 238 5.29 -21.72 19.45
CA HIS A 238 5.91 -20.42 19.23
C HIS A 238 7.44 -20.53 19.17
N ARG A 239 8.05 -19.96 18.14
CA ARG A 239 9.51 -19.92 17.93
C ARG A 239 9.93 -18.48 17.62
N PRO A 240 10.33 -17.68 18.62
CA PRO A 240 10.76 -16.30 18.41
C PRO A 240 11.87 -16.19 17.36
N GLY A 241 11.80 -15.18 16.50
CA GLY A 241 12.79 -14.96 15.45
C GLY A 241 12.70 -15.92 14.24
N LEU A 242 11.71 -16.82 14.20
CA LEU A 242 11.51 -17.71 13.05
C LEU A 242 10.74 -17.01 11.92
N VAL A 243 11.33 -16.98 10.72
CA VAL A 243 10.69 -16.55 9.47
C VAL A 243 10.52 -17.77 8.57
N THR A 244 9.30 -18.02 8.08
CA THR A 244 9.03 -19.11 7.14
C THR A 244 8.33 -18.58 5.90
N HIS A 245 8.92 -18.87 4.74
CA HIS A 245 8.36 -18.59 3.43
C HIS A 245 8.00 -19.89 2.71
N THR A 246 6.90 -19.86 1.97
CA THR A 246 6.43 -21.00 1.19
C THR A 246 6.04 -20.58 -0.23
N MET A 247 6.24 -21.47 -1.20
CA MET A 247 5.73 -21.33 -2.57
C MET A 247 5.07 -22.63 -3.03
N GLY A 248 4.24 -22.57 -4.07
CA GLY A 248 3.54 -23.73 -4.62
C GLY A 248 2.09 -23.79 -4.16
N TRP A 249 1.65 -24.98 -3.74
CA TRP A 249 0.27 -25.23 -3.30
C TRP A 249 -0.20 -24.19 -2.25
N PRO A 250 -1.45 -23.71 -2.32
CA PRO A 250 -2.55 -24.18 -3.18
C PRO A 250 -2.63 -23.51 -4.56
N LEU A 251 -1.67 -22.63 -4.88
CA LEU A 251 -1.72 -21.87 -6.12
C LEU A 251 -1.27 -22.73 -7.33
N PRO A 252 -1.89 -22.53 -8.51
CA PRO A 252 -1.44 -23.19 -9.73
C PRO A 252 -0.11 -22.61 -10.23
N ASN A 253 0.62 -23.36 -11.05
CA ASN A 253 1.90 -22.93 -11.61
C ASN A 253 1.81 -21.61 -12.42
N SER A 254 0.63 -21.29 -12.96
CA SER A 254 0.35 -20.11 -13.79
C SER A 254 -0.25 -18.91 -13.01
N VAL A 255 -0.14 -18.88 -11.68
CA VAL A 255 -0.82 -17.88 -10.83
C VAL A 255 -0.24 -16.46 -10.92
N TYR A 256 1.00 -16.29 -11.37
CA TYR A 256 1.60 -14.97 -11.44
C TYR A 256 0.90 -14.10 -12.48
N ASP A 257 0.43 -12.94 -12.03
CA ASP A 257 -0.44 -12.02 -12.79
C ASP A 257 -1.71 -12.73 -13.31
N TYR A 258 -2.30 -13.58 -12.45
CA TYR A 258 -3.29 -14.59 -12.81
C TYR A 258 -4.34 -14.14 -13.82
N ALA A 259 -4.56 -14.99 -14.83
CA ALA A 259 -5.55 -14.79 -15.87
C ALA A 259 -6.92 -15.36 -15.50
N ASN A 260 -6.99 -16.38 -14.62
CA ASN A 260 -8.22 -17.07 -14.28
C ASN A 260 -9.15 -16.15 -13.45
N PRO A 261 -10.31 -15.71 -13.98
CA PRO A 261 -11.21 -14.81 -13.27
C PRO A 261 -11.98 -15.48 -12.12
N TYR A 262 -11.92 -16.81 -12.04
CA TYR A 262 -12.51 -17.57 -10.94
C TYR A 262 -11.58 -17.74 -9.74
N LEU A 263 -10.30 -17.37 -9.85
CA LEU A 263 -9.38 -17.43 -8.72
C LEU A 263 -9.89 -16.50 -7.60
N ASN A 264 -10.01 -17.04 -6.39
CA ASN A 264 -10.31 -16.28 -5.19
C ASN A 264 -9.08 -16.26 -4.27
N PRO A 265 -8.26 -15.20 -4.28
CA PRO A 265 -7.04 -15.12 -3.48
C PRO A 265 -7.29 -15.27 -1.97
N TYR A 266 -8.46 -14.83 -1.47
CA TYR A 266 -8.82 -15.03 -0.06
C TYR A 266 -9.04 -16.51 0.25
N GLU A 267 -9.80 -17.22 -0.58
CA GLU A 267 -10.02 -18.67 -0.38
C GLU A 267 -8.72 -19.46 -0.50
N GLU A 268 -7.82 -19.10 -1.42
CA GLU A 268 -6.52 -19.74 -1.51
C GLU A 268 -5.66 -19.47 -0.26
N PHE A 269 -5.72 -18.27 0.32
CA PHE A 269 -5.10 -17.99 1.63
C PHE A 269 -5.73 -18.81 2.75
N GLN A 270 -7.06 -18.97 2.77
CA GLN A 270 -7.73 -19.81 3.76
C GLN A 270 -7.40 -21.30 3.59
N ARG A 271 -7.29 -21.79 2.35
CA ARG A 271 -6.90 -23.16 2.01
C ARG A 271 -5.44 -23.43 2.38
N PHE A 272 -4.55 -22.48 2.13
CA PHE A 272 -3.13 -22.58 2.50
C PHE A 272 -2.92 -22.95 3.97
N LYS A 273 -3.74 -22.41 4.88
CA LYS A 273 -3.66 -22.68 6.32
C LYS A 273 -3.88 -24.15 6.69
N HIS A 274 -4.56 -24.92 5.84
CA HIS A 274 -4.78 -26.37 6.03
C HIS A 274 -3.60 -27.24 5.62
N HIS A 275 -2.54 -26.66 5.04
CA HIS A 275 -1.36 -27.44 4.69
C HIS A 275 -0.76 -28.11 5.93
N ALA A 276 -0.35 -29.38 5.84
CA ALA A 276 0.12 -30.18 6.98
C ALA A 276 1.37 -29.61 7.70
N SER A 277 2.08 -28.68 7.08
CA SER A 277 3.23 -27.97 7.67
C SER A 277 2.88 -26.62 8.32
N ILE A 278 1.62 -26.19 8.21
CA ILE A 278 1.09 -24.90 8.69
C ILE A 278 0.00 -25.13 9.74
N SER A 279 -0.97 -26.02 9.47
CA SER A 279 -2.10 -26.26 10.39
C SER A 279 -1.69 -26.53 11.84
N PRO A 280 -0.61 -27.29 12.14
CA PRO A 280 -0.25 -27.55 13.54
C PRO A 280 0.15 -26.31 14.34
N VAL A 281 0.57 -25.23 13.66
CA VAL A 281 0.89 -23.94 14.30
C VAL A 281 -0.39 -23.19 14.69
N LEU A 282 -1.46 -23.38 13.94
CA LEU A 282 -2.74 -22.69 14.09
C LEU A 282 -3.77 -23.50 14.91
N GLU A 283 -3.53 -24.80 15.11
CA GLU A 283 -4.44 -25.68 15.85
C GLU A 283 -4.58 -25.27 17.33
N GLY A 284 -5.77 -24.77 17.67
CA GLY A 284 -6.08 -24.20 18.98
C GLY A 284 -5.49 -22.80 19.20
N ALA A 285 -5.00 -22.15 18.15
CA ALA A 285 -4.65 -20.73 18.16
C ALA A 285 -5.92 -19.87 18.05
N THR A 286 -5.81 -18.62 18.50
CA THR A 286 -6.92 -17.65 18.40
C THR A 286 -6.60 -16.58 17.34
N PRO A 287 -7.45 -16.36 16.33
CA PRO A 287 -7.27 -15.28 15.37
C PRO A 287 -7.60 -13.93 16.03
N VAL A 288 -6.70 -12.96 15.92
CA VAL A 288 -6.77 -11.66 16.59
C VAL A 288 -7.19 -10.56 15.63
N ALA A 289 -6.56 -10.49 14.46
CA ALA A 289 -6.77 -9.41 13.49
C ALA A 289 -6.72 -9.94 12.06
N TYR A 290 -7.35 -9.23 11.14
CA TYR A 290 -7.34 -9.51 9.70
C TYR A 290 -7.15 -8.22 8.90
N GLY A 291 -6.50 -8.32 7.75
CA GLY A 291 -6.51 -7.23 6.79
C GLY A 291 -5.95 -7.64 5.43
N ALA A 292 -6.05 -6.72 4.48
CA ALA A 292 -5.47 -6.89 3.16
C ALA A 292 -4.97 -5.58 2.57
N ARG A 293 -3.92 -5.67 1.75
CA ARG A 293 -3.32 -4.51 1.07
C ARG A 293 -2.72 -4.94 -0.26
N ALA A 294 -2.93 -4.13 -1.31
CA ALA A 294 -2.16 -4.28 -2.52
C ALA A 294 -0.69 -3.94 -2.25
N ILE A 295 0.18 -4.72 -2.86
CA ILE A 295 1.62 -4.66 -2.71
C ILE A 295 2.17 -4.33 -4.09
N SER A 296 2.95 -3.26 -4.21
CA SER A 296 3.62 -2.94 -5.48
C SER A 296 4.71 -3.98 -5.71
N THR A 297 4.64 -4.74 -6.80
CA THR A 297 5.67 -5.75 -7.12
C THR A 297 6.79 -5.21 -8.02
N GLY A 298 6.85 -3.87 -8.12
CA GLY A 298 7.93 -3.08 -8.70
C GLY A 298 8.00 -1.71 -8.00
N GLY A 299 8.89 -0.83 -8.45
CA GLY A 299 9.19 0.41 -7.72
C GLY A 299 10.12 0.16 -6.54
N PHE A 300 9.85 0.72 -5.36
CA PHE A 300 10.75 0.60 -4.20
C PHE A 300 10.72 -0.75 -3.49
N GLN A 301 9.87 -1.69 -3.88
CA GLN A 301 9.80 -2.99 -3.21
C GLN A 301 10.79 -3.99 -3.82
N SER A 302 11.64 -4.56 -2.98
CA SER A 302 12.60 -5.59 -3.37
C SER A 302 11.92 -6.96 -3.36
N ILE A 303 11.76 -7.56 -4.55
CA ILE A 303 11.34 -8.96 -4.73
C ILE A 303 12.55 -9.72 -5.24
N PRO A 304 13.03 -10.76 -4.55
CA PRO A 304 12.24 -11.66 -3.72
C PRO A 304 12.29 -11.38 -2.22
N ARG A 305 13.06 -10.37 -1.74
CA ARG A 305 13.21 -10.10 -0.29
C ARG A 305 11.88 -9.81 0.43
N LEU A 306 10.82 -9.50 -0.33
CA LEU A 306 9.48 -9.12 0.15
C LEU A 306 9.52 -7.94 1.12
N SER A 307 10.56 -7.11 1.01
CA SER A 307 10.78 -5.94 1.86
C SER A 307 10.83 -4.69 1.01
N GLY A 308 10.04 -3.69 1.40
CA GLY A 308 9.98 -2.38 0.75
C GLY A 308 9.90 -1.23 1.75
N THR A 309 9.95 -1.51 3.06
CA THR A 309 9.84 -0.47 4.08
C THR A 309 11.14 0.34 4.17
N HIS A 310 12.30 -0.32 4.18
CA HIS A 310 13.61 0.34 4.28
C HIS A 310 13.89 1.22 3.08
N THR A 311 13.60 0.75 1.87
CA THR A 311 13.71 1.54 0.64
C THR A 311 12.72 2.70 0.61
N ALA A 312 11.47 2.51 1.07
CA ALA A 312 10.49 3.58 1.18
C ALA A 312 10.95 4.67 2.17
N MET A 313 11.46 4.28 3.35
CA MET A 313 12.04 5.21 4.32
C MET A 313 13.22 5.98 3.71
N LYS A 314 14.16 5.27 3.05
CA LYS A 314 15.31 5.90 2.40
C LYS A 314 14.89 6.85 1.28
N SER A 315 13.87 6.52 0.49
CA SER A 315 13.34 7.44 -0.52
C SER A 315 12.81 8.74 0.12
N GLY A 316 12.16 8.65 1.29
CA GLY A 316 11.72 9.83 2.04
C GLY A 316 12.87 10.67 2.56
N ILE A 317 13.91 10.03 3.10
CA ILE A 317 15.16 10.70 3.54
C ILE A 317 15.80 11.47 2.37
N LEU A 318 15.93 10.81 1.20
CA LEU A 318 16.52 11.43 0.01
C LEU A 318 15.66 12.57 -0.54
N ALA A 319 14.33 12.45 -0.49
CA ALA A 319 13.42 13.52 -0.91
C ALA A 319 13.57 14.75 -0.01
N ALA A 320 13.62 14.55 1.31
CA ALA A 320 13.84 15.63 2.27
C ALA A 320 15.20 16.31 2.07
N ASP A 321 16.27 15.52 1.91
CA ASP A 321 17.62 16.05 1.65
C ASP A 321 17.63 16.89 0.36
N ALA A 322 17.01 16.40 -0.73
CA ALA A 322 16.92 17.13 -1.99
C ALA A 322 16.13 18.45 -1.88
N ILE A 323 15.02 18.46 -1.15
CA ILE A 323 14.20 19.67 -0.90
C ILE A 323 15.04 20.74 -0.19
N ILE A 324 15.74 20.37 0.89
CA ILE A 324 16.53 21.32 1.69
C ILE A 324 17.75 21.81 0.91
N GLU A 325 18.46 20.92 0.22
CA GLU A 325 19.65 21.28 -0.55
C GLU A 325 19.31 22.21 -1.71
N GLN A 326 18.19 21.96 -2.39
CA GLN A 326 17.75 22.84 -3.47
C GLN A 326 17.26 24.19 -2.91
N SER A 327 16.50 24.16 -1.81
CA SER A 327 16.06 25.40 -1.16
C SER A 327 17.21 26.30 -0.73
N ALA A 328 18.30 25.72 -0.21
CA ALA A 328 19.49 26.46 0.18
C ALA A 328 20.20 27.10 -1.03
N LYS A 329 20.19 26.44 -2.20
CA LYS A 329 20.77 26.98 -3.44
C LYS A 329 19.95 28.13 -4.00
N ASP A 330 18.63 27.99 -3.98
CA ASP A 330 17.72 28.95 -4.61
C ASP A 330 17.31 30.09 -3.65
N ASN A 331 17.75 30.04 -2.38
CA ASN A 331 17.26 30.90 -1.28
C ASN A 331 15.72 30.93 -1.19
N SER A 332 15.06 29.85 -1.61
CA SER A 332 13.60 29.73 -1.70
C SER A 332 13.20 28.26 -1.75
N LEU A 333 12.15 27.87 -1.01
CA LEU A 333 11.51 26.56 -1.15
C LEU A 333 10.54 26.53 -2.35
N ALA A 334 9.98 27.68 -2.71
CA ALA A 334 8.95 27.81 -3.73
C ALA A 334 9.55 27.64 -5.13
N GLY A 335 8.95 26.75 -5.93
CA GLY A 335 9.34 26.52 -7.32
C GLY A 335 10.69 25.84 -7.51
N ALA A 336 11.29 25.32 -6.42
CA ALA A 336 12.55 24.60 -6.46
C ALA A 336 12.44 23.34 -7.34
N ASP A 337 13.30 23.23 -8.35
CA ASP A 337 13.42 22.01 -9.16
C ASP A 337 14.12 20.92 -8.34
N ILE A 338 13.33 19.95 -7.90
CA ILE A 338 13.81 18.81 -7.10
C ILE A 338 14.27 17.63 -7.97
N SER A 339 14.62 17.83 -9.23
CA SER A 339 15.19 16.81 -10.13
C SER A 339 16.43 16.10 -9.57
N SER A 340 17.14 16.75 -8.64
CA SER A 340 18.25 16.16 -7.88
C SER A 340 17.84 14.91 -7.08
N TYR A 341 16.58 14.81 -6.64
CA TYR A 341 16.05 13.64 -5.94
C TYR A 341 16.15 12.36 -6.78
N GLU A 342 15.77 12.41 -8.06
CA GLU A 342 15.85 11.24 -8.94
C GLU A 342 17.30 10.76 -9.08
N THR A 343 18.23 11.70 -9.21
CA THR A 343 19.66 11.41 -9.30
C THR A 343 20.18 10.78 -8.01
N ALA A 344 19.84 11.37 -6.85
CA ALA A 344 20.21 10.83 -5.54
C ALA A 344 19.66 9.42 -5.34
N LEU A 345 18.43 9.17 -5.78
CA LEU A 345 17.81 7.86 -5.71
C LEU A 345 18.52 6.83 -6.59
N ARG A 346 18.84 7.17 -7.84
CA ARG A 346 19.58 6.31 -8.79
C ARG A 346 21.00 6.00 -8.33
N ASN A 347 21.62 6.89 -7.55
CA ASN A 347 22.95 6.70 -6.98
C ASN A 347 22.94 6.02 -5.60
N SER A 348 21.76 5.81 -5.01
CA SER A 348 21.64 5.20 -3.69
C SER A 348 21.69 3.67 -3.74
N TRP A 349 21.84 3.05 -2.57
CA TRP A 349 21.75 1.60 -2.42
C TRP A 349 20.38 1.04 -2.81
N ILE A 350 19.31 1.84 -2.83
CA ILE A 350 17.99 1.43 -3.33
C ILE A 350 18.12 0.94 -4.78
N ALA A 351 18.74 1.74 -5.65
CA ALA A 351 18.85 1.42 -7.07
C ALA A 351 19.70 0.16 -7.30
N SER A 352 20.77 -0.01 -6.54
CA SER A 352 21.59 -1.22 -6.57
C SER A 352 20.78 -2.45 -6.15
N GLU A 353 20.05 -2.37 -5.04
CA GLU A 353 19.25 -3.48 -4.51
C GLU A 353 18.17 -3.92 -5.51
N LEU A 354 17.41 -2.96 -6.06
CA LEU A 354 16.36 -3.25 -7.04
C LEU A 354 16.91 -3.78 -8.36
N LYS A 355 18.06 -3.26 -8.82
CA LYS A 355 18.70 -3.70 -10.06
C LYS A 355 19.14 -5.17 -9.96
N THR A 356 19.65 -5.60 -8.81
CA THR A 356 20.15 -6.96 -8.61
C THR A 356 19.07 -8.03 -8.69
N VAL A 357 17.80 -7.67 -8.46
CA VAL A 357 16.67 -8.61 -8.43
C VAL A 357 15.62 -8.33 -9.50
N ARG A 358 15.96 -7.47 -10.48
CA ARG A 358 15.02 -6.93 -11.46
C ARG A 358 14.36 -7.99 -12.34
N ASN A 359 15.00 -9.15 -12.52
CA ASN A 359 14.49 -10.21 -13.39
C ASN A 359 13.77 -11.33 -12.63
N VAL A 360 13.82 -11.33 -11.29
CA VAL A 360 13.20 -12.35 -10.44
C VAL A 360 11.71 -12.43 -10.69
N LYS A 361 10.92 -11.39 -10.37
CA LYS A 361 9.45 -11.41 -10.57
C LYS A 361 9.06 -11.60 -12.05
N PRO A 362 9.65 -10.88 -13.03
CA PRO A 362 9.30 -11.09 -14.43
C PRO A 362 9.56 -12.51 -14.95
N SER A 363 10.52 -13.25 -14.39
CA SER A 363 10.77 -14.65 -14.80
C SER A 363 9.59 -15.58 -14.52
N PHE A 364 8.72 -15.24 -13.56
CA PHE A 364 7.53 -16.03 -13.22
C PHE A 364 6.42 -15.99 -14.28
N LYS A 365 6.52 -15.11 -15.29
CA LYS A 365 5.61 -15.14 -16.45
C LYS A 365 5.71 -16.44 -17.26
N PHE A 366 6.83 -17.15 -17.12
CA PHE A 366 7.05 -18.46 -17.72
C PHE A 366 6.56 -19.63 -16.82
N GLY A 367 5.86 -19.32 -15.73
CA GLY A 367 5.37 -20.26 -14.74
C GLY A 367 6.24 -20.30 -13.47
N THR A 368 5.64 -20.78 -12.38
CA THR A 368 6.24 -20.81 -11.04
C THR A 368 7.53 -21.61 -10.99
N VAL A 369 7.55 -22.82 -11.58
CA VAL A 369 8.75 -23.66 -11.61
C VAL A 369 9.89 -23.00 -12.40
N ALA A 370 9.60 -22.45 -13.59
CA ALA A 370 10.60 -21.75 -14.39
C ALA A 370 11.12 -20.49 -13.68
N GLY A 371 10.24 -19.73 -13.03
CA GLY A 371 10.60 -18.57 -12.22
C GLY A 371 11.49 -18.92 -11.04
N ILE A 372 11.23 -20.03 -10.34
CA ILE A 372 12.10 -20.51 -9.24
C ILE A 372 13.49 -20.88 -9.77
N LEU A 373 13.57 -21.65 -10.86
CA LEU A 373 14.85 -22.04 -11.45
C LEU A 373 15.65 -20.82 -11.91
N TYR A 374 15.00 -19.88 -12.57
CA TYR A 374 15.63 -18.63 -13.00
C TYR A 374 16.07 -17.78 -11.81
N SER A 375 15.24 -17.67 -10.76
CA SER A 375 15.59 -16.95 -9.54
C SER A 375 16.82 -17.55 -8.87
N GLY A 376 16.95 -18.88 -8.86
CA GLY A 376 18.16 -19.57 -8.38
C GLY A 376 19.39 -19.23 -9.22
N LEU A 377 19.29 -19.28 -10.54
CA LEU A 377 20.36 -18.89 -11.47
C LEU A 377 20.78 -17.42 -11.26
N GLU A 378 19.83 -16.49 -11.21
CA GLU A 378 20.06 -15.06 -11.03
C GLU A 378 20.69 -14.77 -9.67
N THR A 379 20.13 -15.29 -8.58
CA THR A 379 20.56 -14.90 -7.23
C THR A 379 21.84 -15.59 -6.76
N ILE A 380 22.14 -16.80 -7.25
CA ILE A 380 23.31 -17.58 -6.81
C ILE A 380 24.48 -17.41 -7.76
N ILE A 381 24.22 -17.47 -9.08
CA ILE A 381 25.28 -17.54 -10.11
C ILE A 381 25.53 -16.17 -10.72
N LEU A 382 24.50 -15.52 -11.29
CA LEU A 382 24.67 -14.28 -12.04
C LEU A 382 24.76 -13.04 -11.14
N ARG A 383 24.20 -13.11 -9.93
CA ARG A 383 24.14 -12.04 -8.92
C ARG A 383 23.64 -10.70 -9.47
N GLY A 384 22.68 -10.73 -10.39
CA GLY A 384 22.11 -9.53 -11.02
C GLY A 384 22.98 -8.88 -12.11
N HIS A 385 24.09 -9.51 -12.51
CA HIS A 385 25.01 -9.02 -13.55
C HIS A 385 24.62 -9.44 -14.98
N GLU A 386 23.46 -10.04 -15.18
CA GLU A 386 22.98 -10.39 -16.51
C GLU A 386 22.88 -9.15 -17.43
N PRO A 387 23.31 -9.23 -18.70
CA PRO A 387 23.29 -8.09 -19.63
C PRO A 387 21.90 -7.79 -20.23
N TRP A 388 20.82 -8.29 -19.61
CA TRP A 388 19.44 -8.09 -20.06
C TRP A 388 18.50 -7.69 -18.91
N THR A 389 17.32 -7.22 -19.28
CA THR A 389 16.20 -6.98 -18.37
C THR A 389 14.92 -7.51 -19.01
N PHE A 390 14.14 -8.27 -18.26
CA PHE A 390 12.82 -8.71 -18.67
C PHE A 390 11.82 -7.58 -18.49
N HIS A 391 10.99 -7.41 -19.51
CA HIS A 391 9.95 -6.39 -19.51
C HIS A 391 8.55 -6.98 -19.35
N ASN A 392 7.67 -6.15 -18.77
CA ASN A 392 6.24 -6.34 -18.70
C ASN A 392 5.56 -5.36 -19.65
N SER A 393 4.65 -5.84 -20.48
CA SER A 393 3.93 -5.01 -21.46
C SER A 393 2.45 -4.82 -21.13
N LYS A 394 1.95 -5.51 -20.10
CA LYS A 394 0.55 -5.51 -19.69
C LYS A 394 0.40 -5.08 -18.25
N GLN A 395 -0.71 -4.41 -17.97
CA GLN A 395 -1.18 -4.17 -16.62
C GLN A 395 -1.91 -5.39 -16.07
N ASP A 396 -1.95 -5.54 -14.75
CA ASP A 396 -2.57 -6.70 -14.10
C ASP A 396 -4.06 -6.90 -14.50
N ALA A 397 -4.80 -5.80 -14.72
CA ALA A 397 -6.17 -5.85 -15.22
C ALA A 397 -6.27 -6.52 -16.61
N GLU A 398 -5.33 -6.23 -17.51
CA GLU A 398 -5.28 -6.72 -18.89
C GLU A 398 -4.88 -8.21 -18.98
N CYS A 399 -4.34 -8.76 -17.90
CA CYS A 399 -4.03 -10.19 -17.80
C CYS A 399 -5.28 -11.04 -17.55
N THR A 400 -6.42 -10.46 -17.14
CA THR A 400 -7.65 -11.20 -16.85
C THR A 400 -8.25 -11.77 -18.14
N GLY A 401 -8.43 -13.10 -18.18
CA GLY A 401 -8.99 -13.80 -19.33
C GLY A 401 -10.50 -13.99 -19.23
N ALA A 402 -11.16 -14.17 -20.38
CA ALA A 402 -12.59 -14.45 -20.47
C ALA A 402 -12.95 -15.75 -19.74
N ALA A 403 -14.10 -15.75 -19.06
CA ALA A 403 -14.51 -16.80 -18.14
C ALA A 403 -14.81 -18.14 -18.82
N ASP A 404 -15.21 -18.12 -20.10
CA ASP A 404 -15.43 -19.31 -20.93
C ASP A 404 -14.16 -20.14 -21.19
N LYS A 405 -12.97 -19.54 -20.97
CA LYS A 405 -11.67 -20.22 -21.11
C LYS A 405 -11.20 -20.91 -19.83
N PHE A 406 -11.94 -20.80 -18.74
CA PHE A 406 -11.56 -21.34 -17.44
C PHE A 406 -12.69 -22.14 -16.81
N THR A 407 -12.30 -23.11 -15.98
CA THR A 407 -13.26 -23.87 -15.18
C THR A 407 -13.37 -23.23 -13.79
N PRO A 408 -14.59 -22.95 -13.31
CA PRO A 408 -14.80 -22.55 -11.92
C PRO A 408 -14.23 -23.59 -10.94
N PRO A 409 -13.48 -23.18 -9.90
CA PRO A 409 -12.96 -24.12 -8.92
C PRO A 409 -14.10 -24.66 -8.04
N ALA A 410 -13.84 -25.79 -7.39
CA ALA A 410 -14.73 -26.27 -6.34
C ALA A 410 -14.79 -25.26 -5.18
N PRO A 411 -15.98 -24.98 -4.61
CA PRO A 411 -16.11 -24.03 -3.50
C PRO A 411 -15.26 -24.45 -2.30
N PHE A 412 -14.48 -23.54 -1.74
CA PHE A 412 -13.81 -23.77 -0.47
C PHE A 412 -14.81 -23.55 0.68
N ARG A 413 -14.84 -24.50 1.63
CA ARG A 413 -15.67 -24.39 2.84
C ARG A 413 -14.77 -24.18 4.06
N PRO A 414 -14.82 -23.01 4.72
CA PRO A 414 -14.05 -22.79 5.93
C PRO A 414 -14.52 -23.68 7.08
N ASP A 415 -13.62 -24.06 7.97
CA ASP A 415 -13.91 -24.95 9.11
C ASP A 415 -14.30 -24.19 10.39
N GLY A 416 -14.18 -22.87 10.38
CA GLY A 416 -14.45 -21.99 11.52
C GLY A 416 -13.39 -22.08 12.63
N ARG A 417 -12.27 -22.78 12.40
CA ARG A 417 -11.21 -23.03 13.39
C ARG A 417 -9.90 -22.41 12.94
N ILE A 418 -9.37 -22.87 11.81
CA ILE A 418 -8.16 -22.33 11.20
C ILE A 418 -8.46 -21.58 9.89
N SER A 419 -9.64 -21.83 9.29
CA SER A 419 -10.16 -21.06 8.16
C SER A 419 -11.53 -20.46 8.46
N PHE A 420 -11.82 -19.28 7.89
CA PHE A 420 -13.03 -18.51 8.18
C PHE A 420 -13.68 -17.99 6.91
N ASP A 421 -15.00 -17.81 6.95
CA ASP A 421 -15.68 -17.04 5.90
C ASP A 421 -15.21 -15.58 5.90
N LEU A 422 -15.35 -14.93 4.75
CA LEU A 422 -14.78 -13.61 4.52
C LEU A 422 -15.37 -12.54 5.45
N LEU A 423 -16.67 -12.56 5.70
CA LEU A 423 -17.33 -11.53 6.51
C LEU A 423 -16.99 -11.68 8.00
N SER A 424 -16.99 -12.91 8.52
CA SER A 424 -16.56 -13.16 9.89
C SER A 424 -15.10 -12.78 10.11
N ASN A 425 -14.24 -12.96 9.12
CA ASN A 425 -12.85 -12.55 9.22
C ASN A 425 -12.66 -11.03 9.04
N LEU A 426 -13.44 -10.42 8.15
CA LEU A 426 -13.45 -8.98 7.93
C LEU A 426 -13.76 -8.20 9.21
N ALA A 427 -14.65 -8.71 10.06
CA ALA A 427 -14.94 -8.09 11.35
C ALA A 427 -13.68 -7.86 12.22
N ARG A 428 -12.64 -8.71 12.08
CA ARG A 428 -11.35 -8.56 12.78
C ARG A 428 -10.43 -7.48 12.22
N SER A 429 -10.82 -6.81 11.13
CA SER A 429 -10.09 -5.65 10.60
C SER A 429 -10.50 -4.34 11.26
N GLY A 430 -11.58 -4.34 12.04
CA GLY A 430 -12.19 -3.13 12.61
C GLY A 430 -12.70 -2.15 11.56
N VAL A 431 -12.86 -2.58 10.29
CA VAL A 431 -13.25 -1.69 9.20
C VAL A 431 -14.62 -1.07 9.44
N ASN A 432 -14.69 0.25 9.27
CA ASN A 432 -15.93 0.99 9.35
C ASN A 432 -15.89 2.26 8.50
N HIS A 433 -17.06 2.71 8.06
CA HIS A 433 -17.26 3.98 7.37
C HIS A 433 -18.57 4.60 7.83
N GLN A 434 -18.69 5.93 7.76
CA GLN A 434 -20.01 6.56 7.85
C GLN A 434 -20.93 5.97 6.78
N GLU A 435 -22.08 5.44 7.18
CA GLU A 435 -22.97 4.77 6.24
C GLU A 435 -23.47 5.76 5.19
N ASP A 436 -23.98 6.90 5.62
CA ASP A 436 -24.57 7.91 4.75
C ASP A 436 -23.51 8.84 4.15
N GLN A 437 -22.63 8.31 3.29
CA GLN A 437 -21.69 9.11 2.51
C GLN A 437 -21.67 8.67 1.04
N PRO A 438 -21.24 9.51 0.08
CA PRO A 438 -21.05 9.08 -1.30
C PRO A 438 -20.12 7.88 -1.39
N CYS A 439 -20.48 6.92 -2.25
CA CYS A 439 -19.61 5.78 -2.50
C CYS A 439 -18.26 6.26 -3.04
N HIS A 440 -17.17 5.88 -2.37
CA HIS A 440 -15.80 6.21 -2.76
C HIS A 440 -15.24 5.26 -3.83
N LEU A 441 -16.04 4.27 -4.24
CA LEU A 441 -15.77 3.31 -5.30
C LEU A 441 -16.75 3.59 -6.44
N ARG A 442 -16.25 4.21 -7.50
CA ARG A 442 -17.09 4.71 -8.59
C ARG A 442 -16.69 4.07 -9.91
N LEU A 443 -17.61 4.03 -10.86
CA LEU A 443 -17.24 3.74 -12.24
C LEU A 443 -16.34 4.89 -12.74
N ARG A 444 -15.28 4.55 -13.48
CA ARG A 444 -14.43 5.55 -14.13
C ARG A 444 -15.26 6.39 -15.10
N ALA A 445 -14.89 7.65 -15.25
CA ALA A 445 -15.51 8.53 -16.23
C ALA A 445 -15.49 7.91 -17.63
N GLY A 446 -16.65 7.92 -18.31
CA GLY A 446 -16.82 7.33 -19.65
C GLY A 446 -17.16 5.82 -19.66
N VAL A 447 -17.18 5.15 -18.51
CA VAL A 447 -17.70 3.78 -18.39
C VAL A 447 -19.22 3.83 -18.25
N SER A 448 -19.94 3.01 -19.00
CA SER A 448 -21.39 2.90 -18.93
C SER A 448 -21.87 2.15 -17.67
N ASP A 449 -23.05 2.51 -17.16
CA ASP A 449 -23.62 1.89 -15.95
C ASP A 449 -23.92 0.38 -16.10
N ASP A 450 -24.08 -0.09 -17.33
CA ASP A 450 -24.31 -1.50 -17.65
C ASP A 450 -23.00 -2.31 -17.81
N PHE A 451 -21.83 -1.66 -17.81
CA PHE A 451 -20.53 -2.34 -17.97
C PHE A 451 -20.28 -3.43 -16.92
N PRO A 452 -20.58 -3.23 -15.61
CA PRO A 452 -20.40 -4.29 -14.62
C PRO A 452 -21.16 -5.57 -14.96
N VAL A 453 -22.39 -5.44 -15.46
CA VAL A 453 -23.25 -6.59 -15.75
C VAL A 453 -22.93 -7.17 -17.12
N LYS A 454 -22.88 -6.35 -18.18
CA LYS A 454 -22.66 -6.83 -19.55
C LYS A 454 -21.25 -7.35 -19.77
N THR A 455 -20.24 -6.62 -19.25
CA THR A 455 -18.84 -6.93 -19.52
C THR A 455 -18.22 -7.69 -18.35
N SER A 456 -18.21 -7.12 -17.14
CA SER A 456 -17.50 -7.75 -16.02
C SER A 456 -18.12 -9.10 -15.65
N LEU A 457 -19.44 -9.14 -15.43
CA LEU A 457 -20.16 -10.37 -15.16
C LEU A 457 -20.31 -11.24 -16.42
N GLY A 458 -20.78 -10.66 -17.53
CA GLY A 458 -21.06 -11.42 -18.76
C GLY A 458 -19.84 -12.07 -19.43
N VAL A 459 -18.66 -11.41 -19.42
CA VAL A 459 -17.45 -11.91 -20.08
C VAL A 459 -16.46 -12.51 -19.09
N TYR A 460 -16.32 -11.92 -17.90
CA TYR A 460 -15.30 -12.30 -16.92
C TYR A 460 -15.88 -12.99 -15.68
N ALA A 461 -17.19 -13.29 -15.64
CA ALA A 461 -17.85 -13.90 -14.49
C ALA A 461 -17.68 -13.11 -13.17
N GLY A 462 -17.58 -11.79 -13.26
CA GLY A 462 -17.59 -10.85 -12.13
C GLY A 462 -16.46 -11.08 -11.12
N PRO A 463 -15.19 -10.97 -11.53
CA PRO A 463 -14.02 -11.30 -10.70
C PRO A 463 -13.92 -10.44 -9.43
N GLU A 464 -14.53 -9.26 -9.41
CA GLU A 464 -14.63 -8.35 -8.26
C GLU A 464 -15.30 -8.96 -7.03
N GLN A 465 -16.12 -9.98 -7.22
CA GLN A 465 -16.71 -10.74 -6.12
C GLN A 465 -15.70 -11.67 -5.42
N ARG A 466 -14.54 -11.92 -6.06
CA ARG A 466 -13.54 -12.91 -5.63
C ARG A 466 -12.21 -12.29 -5.24
N PHE A 467 -11.68 -11.36 -6.03
CA PHE A 467 -10.42 -10.70 -5.69
C PHE A 467 -10.57 -9.69 -4.55
N CYS A 468 -11.80 -9.19 -4.30
CA CYS A 468 -12.06 -8.22 -3.25
C CYS A 468 -11.91 -8.89 -1.87
N PRO A 469 -10.97 -8.44 -1.03
CA PRO A 469 -10.69 -9.04 0.27
C PRO A 469 -11.70 -8.61 1.35
N ALA A 470 -12.84 -8.03 0.97
CA ALA A 470 -13.78 -7.46 1.92
C ALA A 470 -15.24 -7.52 1.47
N LYS A 471 -15.55 -8.35 0.46
CA LYS A 471 -16.93 -8.57 0.00
C LYS A 471 -17.67 -7.25 -0.31
N VAL A 472 -16.97 -6.31 -0.94
CA VAL A 472 -17.53 -5.00 -1.30
C VAL A 472 -18.46 -5.09 -2.51
N TYR A 473 -18.20 -6.04 -3.42
CA TYR A 473 -18.93 -6.16 -4.69
C TYR A 473 -19.75 -7.43 -4.72
N GLU A 474 -21.02 -7.30 -5.08
CA GLU A 474 -21.96 -8.42 -5.24
C GLU A 474 -22.90 -8.13 -6.42
N PHE A 475 -23.21 -9.15 -7.21
CA PHE A 475 -24.26 -9.03 -8.23
C PHE A 475 -25.57 -9.59 -7.66
N VAL A 476 -26.55 -8.72 -7.49
CA VAL A 476 -27.86 -9.04 -6.90
C VAL A 476 -28.95 -8.92 -7.96
N ASP A 477 -30.09 -9.56 -7.71
CA ASP A 477 -31.30 -9.41 -8.53
C ASP A 477 -31.73 -7.93 -8.57
N ASP A 478 -32.09 -7.43 -9.75
CA ASP A 478 -32.57 -6.06 -9.95
C ASP A 478 -34.08 -5.90 -9.76
N GLY A 479 -34.81 -6.99 -9.54
CA GLY A 479 -36.27 -7.03 -9.42
C GLY A 479 -37.01 -7.04 -10.75
N ALA A 480 -36.29 -6.98 -11.87
CA ALA A 480 -36.80 -7.00 -13.25
C ALA A 480 -36.34 -8.24 -14.05
N GLY A 481 -35.81 -9.26 -13.36
CA GLY A 481 -35.30 -10.49 -13.97
C GLY A 481 -33.87 -10.38 -14.51
N GLY A 482 -33.18 -9.28 -14.21
CA GLY A 482 -31.77 -9.06 -14.50
C GLY A 482 -30.91 -9.09 -13.24
N GLN A 483 -29.67 -8.61 -13.38
CA GLN A 483 -28.76 -8.43 -12.26
C GLN A 483 -28.21 -7.02 -12.26
N ARG A 484 -27.86 -6.51 -11.08
CA ARG A 484 -27.17 -5.23 -10.89
C ARG A 484 -25.98 -5.40 -9.95
N LEU A 485 -24.97 -4.56 -10.13
CA LEU A 485 -23.86 -4.47 -9.18
C LEU A 485 -24.33 -3.72 -7.92
N GLN A 486 -24.18 -4.36 -6.76
CA GLN A 486 -24.30 -3.76 -5.43
C GLN A 486 -22.89 -3.49 -4.89
N ILE A 487 -22.65 -2.25 -4.43
CA ILE A 487 -21.38 -1.84 -3.83
C ILE A 487 -21.60 -1.56 -2.34
N ASN A 488 -21.10 -2.46 -1.49
CA ASN A 488 -21.09 -2.36 -0.04
C ASN A 488 -19.83 -1.61 0.43
N ALA A 489 -19.75 -0.32 0.11
CA ALA A 489 -18.56 0.50 0.32
C ALA A 489 -18.07 0.56 1.78
N GLN A 490 -18.97 0.39 2.75
CA GLN A 490 -18.67 0.39 4.18
C GLN A 490 -17.70 -0.73 4.59
N ASN A 491 -17.61 -1.81 3.81
CA ASN A 491 -16.70 -2.92 4.08
C ASN A 491 -15.26 -2.65 3.59
N CYS A 492 -15.00 -1.56 2.85
CA CYS A 492 -13.75 -1.42 2.11
C CYS A 492 -12.52 -1.28 3.01
N VAL A 493 -11.59 -2.24 2.98
CA VAL A 493 -10.31 -2.18 3.73
C VAL A 493 -9.21 -1.37 3.04
N HIS A 494 -9.57 -0.61 2.00
CA HIS A 494 -8.67 0.28 1.24
C HIS A 494 -7.44 -0.41 0.63
N CYS A 495 -7.58 -1.69 0.30
CA CYS A 495 -6.50 -2.48 -0.29
C CYS A 495 -6.07 -1.99 -1.68
N LYS A 496 -6.92 -1.25 -2.40
CA LYS A 496 -6.75 -0.76 -3.78
C LYS A 496 -6.84 -1.82 -4.89
N THR A 497 -7.06 -3.11 -4.57
CA THR A 497 -7.11 -4.20 -5.57
C THR A 497 -8.14 -3.98 -6.66
N CYS A 498 -9.31 -3.42 -6.35
CA CYS A 498 -10.36 -3.14 -7.34
C CYS A 498 -9.93 -2.13 -8.41
N ASP A 499 -9.13 -1.12 -8.05
CA ASP A 499 -8.60 -0.14 -9.01
C ASP A 499 -7.52 -0.78 -9.92
N ILE A 500 -6.84 -1.80 -9.41
CA ILE A 500 -5.74 -2.49 -10.08
C ILE A 500 -6.24 -3.60 -11.01
N LYS A 501 -7.18 -4.45 -10.55
CA LYS A 501 -7.47 -5.76 -11.13
C LYS A 501 -8.83 -5.88 -11.80
N THR A 502 -9.74 -4.92 -11.64
CA THR A 502 -11.00 -4.96 -12.39
C THR A 502 -10.73 -5.00 -13.90
N PRO A 503 -11.47 -5.80 -14.68
CA PRO A 503 -11.34 -5.80 -16.13
C PRO A 503 -11.48 -4.37 -16.69
N SER A 504 -10.60 -3.96 -17.60
CA SER A 504 -10.54 -2.59 -18.13
C SER A 504 -10.36 -1.49 -17.06
N ARG A 505 -10.02 -1.86 -15.82
CA ARG A 505 -9.94 -0.98 -14.64
C ARG A 505 -11.19 -0.13 -14.45
N TYR A 506 -12.37 -0.68 -14.71
CA TYR A 506 -13.59 0.13 -14.79
C TYR A 506 -13.98 0.79 -13.44
N ILE A 507 -13.44 0.31 -12.31
CA ILE A 507 -13.61 0.91 -10.98
C ILE A 507 -12.46 1.87 -10.67
N GLN A 508 -12.81 3.05 -10.18
CA GLN A 508 -11.91 4.03 -9.61
C GLN A 508 -12.05 4.05 -8.09
N TRP A 509 -10.93 3.93 -7.38
CA TRP A 509 -10.89 4.14 -5.94
C TRP A 509 -10.56 5.60 -5.65
N THR A 510 -11.39 6.25 -4.84
CA THR A 510 -11.14 7.57 -4.26
C THR A 510 -11.15 7.47 -2.74
N SER A 511 -10.59 8.47 -2.05
CA SER A 511 -10.67 8.50 -0.60
C SER A 511 -12.11 8.73 -0.15
N PRO A 512 -12.64 7.93 0.80
CA PRO A 512 -13.86 8.28 1.53
C PRO A 512 -13.62 9.50 2.44
N GLU A 513 -14.64 9.90 3.19
CA GLU A 513 -14.46 10.80 4.33
C GLU A 513 -13.33 10.27 5.25
N GLY A 514 -12.51 11.20 5.74
CA GLY A 514 -11.38 10.85 6.58
C GLY A 514 -11.78 10.19 7.89
N GLY A 515 -10.92 9.32 8.41
CA GLY A 515 -11.19 8.44 9.55
C GLY A 515 -11.93 7.15 9.19
N GLY A 516 -12.59 7.06 8.04
CA GLY A 516 -13.15 5.80 7.53
C GLY A 516 -12.06 4.86 7.03
N GLY A 517 -12.29 3.55 7.13
CA GLY A 517 -11.36 2.51 6.71
C GLY A 517 -11.13 1.43 7.77
N PRO A 518 -10.08 0.60 7.59
CA PRO A 518 -9.69 -0.39 8.60
C PRO A 518 -9.15 0.27 9.88
N ALA A 519 -9.31 -0.41 11.01
CA ALA A 519 -8.71 -0.02 12.29
C ALA A 519 -7.74 -1.12 12.72
N TYR A 520 -6.59 -1.20 12.05
CA TYR A 520 -5.69 -2.33 12.22
C TYR A 520 -4.91 -2.28 13.56
N PRO A 521 -5.08 -3.27 14.44
CA PRO A 521 -4.30 -3.34 15.67
C PRO A 521 -2.94 -3.97 15.36
N ASN A 522 -1.90 -3.13 15.26
CA ASN A 522 -0.50 -3.57 15.16
C ASN A 522 -0.21 -4.49 13.95
N MET A 523 -0.88 -4.25 12.81
CA MET A 523 -0.71 -5.03 11.57
C MET A 523 0.49 -4.62 10.70
#